data_AF-A0A661VHE5-F1
#
_entry.id   AF-A0A661VHE5-F1
#
_cell.length_a   1.000
_cell.length_b   1.000
_cell.length_c   1.000
_cell.angle_alpha   90.00
_cell.angle_beta   90.00
_cell.angle_gamma   90.00
#
_symmetry.space_group_name_H-M   'P 1'
#
loop_
_entity.id
_entity.type
_entity.pdbx_description
1 polymer ?
#
loop_
_entity_poly.entity_id
_entity_poly.type
_entity_poly.pdbx_seq_one_letter_code
_entity_poly.pdbx_strand_id
1 'polypeptide(L)' 'PLYAPDGTFYLPDFTITWRGEQWYWEHLGMLHDERYRNHWETKRAWYEKHGFADRLITTSEVSGFDSQKVLQVLHERFGI' A
#
# COMPACT_ATOMS: atom_id res chain seq x y z
N PRO A 1 10.19 3.94 -7.08
CA PRO A 1 10.79 3.18 -5.96
C PRO A 1 10.77 4.05 -4.71
N LEU A 2 10.39 3.47 -3.57
CA LEU A 2 10.41 4.14 -2.28
C LEU A 2 11.65 3.70 -1.51
N TYR A 3 12.56 4.64 -1.28
CA TYR A 3 13.81 4.41 -0.57
C TYR A 3 13.68 4.76 0.91
N ALA A 4 14.23 3.91 1.77
CA ALA A 4 14.42 4.20 3.18
C ALA A 4 15.81 4.82 3.43
N PRO A 5 16.01 5.52 4.57
CA PRO A 5 17.31 6.09 4.94
C PRO A 5 18.45 5.07 5.06
N ASP A 6 18.15 3.79 5.31
CA ASP A 6 19.13 2.70 5.40
C ASP A 6 19.55 2.13 4.04
N GLY A 7 19.10 2.75 2.93
CA GLY A 7 19.44 2.37 1.57
C GLY A 7 18.61 1.21 1.01
N THR A 8 17.75 0.60 1.82
CA THR A 8 16.79 -0.40 1.35
C THR A 8 15.63 0.28 0.61
N PHE A 9 14.94 -0.45 -0.26
CA PHE A 9 13.79 0.08 -0.99
C PHE A 9 12.77 -1.00 -1.30
N TYR A 10 11.53 -0.56 -1.49
CA TYR A 10 10.48 -1.36 -2.11
C TYR A 10 9.85 -0.58 -3.27
N LEU A 11 9.20 -1.31 -4.18
CA LEU A 11 8.38 -0.73 -5.24
C LEU A 11 6.92 -0.79 -4.78
N PRO A 12 6.29 0.36 -4.47
CA PRO A 12 4.84 0.41 -4.32
C PRO A 12 4.15 0.10 -5.64
N ASP A 13 2.94 -0.48 -5.60
CA ASP A 13 2.15 -0.64 -6.82
C ASP A 13 1.80 0.74 -7.40
N PHE A 14 1.36 1.65 -6.53
CA PHE A 14 1.10 3.03 -6.88
C PHE A 14 1.67 4.01 -5.86
N THR A 15 2.07 5.17 -6.35
CA THR A 15 2.45 6.33 -5.53
C THR A 15 1.55 7.49 -5.91
N ILE A 16 0.73 7.94 -4.96
CA ILE A 16 -0.18 9.06 -5.12
C ILE A 16 0.46 10.28 -4.49
N THR A 17 0.46 11.40 -5.20
CA THR A 17 0.82 12.70 -4.61
C THR A 17 -0.44 13.50 -4.38
N TRP A 18 -0.74 13.80 -3.12
CA TRP A 18 -1.93 14.55 -2.72
C TRP A 18 -1.56 15.67 -1.76
N ARG A 19 -1.90 16.92 -2.10
CA ARG A 19 -1.62 18.13 -1.29
C ARG A 19 -0.15 18.25 -0.81
N GLY A 20 0.79 17.81 -1.64
CA GLY A 20 2.22 17.83 -1.32
C GLY A 20 2.72 16.64 -0.49
N GLU A 21 1.85 15.71 -0.11
CA GLU A 21 2.22 14.46 0.55
C GLU A 21 2.23 13.28 -0.41
N GLN A 22 3.12 12.32 -0.18
CA GLN A 22 3.14 11.06 -0.91
C GLN A 22 2.44 9.95 -0.12
N TRP A 23 1.57 9.24 -0.80
CA TRP A 23 0.82 8.09 -0.33
C TRP A 23 1.18 6.87 -1.16
N TYR A 24 1.27 5.71 -0.54
CA TYR A 24 1.66 4.46 -1.16
C TYR A 24 0.46 3.52 -1.16
N TRP A 25 0.09 2.97 -2.31
CA TRP A 25 -1.04 2.06 -2.41
C TRP A 25 -0.60 0.70 -2.91
N GLU A 26 -1.01 -0.34 -2.19
CA GLU A 26 -0.76 -1.76 -2.44
C GLU A 26 -2.06 -2.52 -2.69
N HIS A 27 -2.08 -3.35 -3.73
CA HIS A 27 -3.21 -4.20 -4.10
C HIS A 27 -2.92 -5.65 -3.68
N LEU A 28 -3.68 -6.13 -2.71
CA LEU A 28 -3.50 -7.45 -2.11
C LEU A 28 -4.46 -8.45 -2.75
N GLY A 29 -4.07 -9.00 -3.90
CA GLY A 29 -4.89 -9.94 -4.68
C GLY A 29 -4.65 -11.43 -4.38
N MET A 30 -3.42 -11.79 -3.97
CA MET A 30 -2.98 -13.19 -3.87
C MET A 30 -2.68 -13.64 -2.43
N LEU A 31 -3.40 -13.11 -1.44
CA LEU A 31 -3.14 -13.45 -0.04
C LEU A 31 -3.30 -14.95 0.25
N HIS A 32 -4.04 -15.71 -0.55
CA HIS A 32 -4.14 -17.17 -0.42
C HIS A 32 -2.84 -17.93 -0.76
N ASP A 33 -1.94 -17.36 -1.57
CA ASP A 33 -0.60 -17.92 -1.81
C ASP A 33 0.33 -17.53 -0.65
N GLU A 34 0.88 -18.52 0.04
CA GLU A 34 1.73 -18.30 1.22
C GLU A 34 2.99 -17.50 0.91
N ARG A 35 3.60 -17.67 -0.27
CA ARG A 35 4.80 -16.93 -0.65
C ARG A 35 4.49 -15.46 -0.87
N TYR A 36 3.39 -15.18 -1.56
CA TYR A 36 2.90 -13.81 -1.74
C TYR A 36 2.58 -13.17 -0.38
N ARG A 37 1.87 -13.88 0.49
CA ARG A 37 1.55 -13.41 1.85
C ARG A 37 2.80 -13.10 2.66
N ASN A 38 3.78 -14.00 2.69
CA ASN A 38 5.02 -13.80 3.43
C ASN A 38 5.84 -12.62 2.89
N HIS A 39 5.87 -12.46 1.56
CA HIS A 39 6.50 -11.30 0.93
C HIS A 39 5.79 -10.01 1.31
N TRP A 40 4.45 -9.99 1.26
CA TRP A 40 3.65 -8.85 1.68
C TRP A 40 3.88 -8.49 3.15
N GLU A 41 3.86 -9.46 4.07
CA GLU A 41 4.11 -9.19 5.50
C GLU A 41 5.52 -8.60 5.72
N THR A 42 6.53 -9.09 4.99
CA THR A 42 7.89 -8.52 5.03
C THR A 42 7.90 -7.07 4.54
N LYS A 43 7.19 -6.80 3.44
CA LYS A 43 7.04 -5.45 2.87
C LYS A 43 6.26 -4.52 3.81
N ARG A 44 5.18 -4.99 4.44
CA ARG A 44 4.39 -4.24 5.43
C ARG A 44 5.24 -3.88 6.66
N ALA A 45 5.96 -4.84 7.22
CA ALA A 45 6.88 -4.59 8.33
C ALA A 45 7.97 -3.58 7.97
N TRP A 46 8.42 -3.56 6.71
CA TRP A 46 9.34 -2.55 6.20
C TRP A 46 8.71 -1.14 6.18
N TYR A 47 7.47 -0.99 5.69
CA TYR A 47 6.75 0.28 5.74
C TYR A 47 6.60 0.80 7.19
N GLU A 48 6.25 -0.10 8.13
CA GLU A 48 6.13 0.23 9.55
C GLU A 48 7.47 0.67 10.15
N LYS A 49 8.53 -0.11 9.94
CA LYS A 49 9.89 0.19 10.45
C LYS A 49 10.40 1.56 10.00
N HIS A 50 10.06 1.98 8.77
CA HIS A 50 10.56 3.21 8.17
C HIS A 50 9.60 4.41 8.29
N GLY A 51 8.51 4.28 9.05
CA GLY A 51 7.58 5.39 9.32
C GLY A 51 6.69 5.75 8.13
N PHE A 52 6.46 4.80 7.22
CA PHE A 52 5.60 4.99 6.05
C PHE A 52 4.19 4.41 6.24
N ALA A 53 3.92 3.74 7.36
CA ALA A 53 2.64 3.08 7.64
C ALA A 53 1.44 4.03 7.60
N ASP A 54 1.57 5.26 8.10
CA ASP A 54 0.47 6.25 8.12
C ASP A 54 0.04 6.69 6.72
N ARG A 55 0.94 6.54 5.74
CA ARG A 55 0.75 6.91 4.34
C ARG A 55 0.53 5.69 3.44
N LEU A 56 0.36 4.51 4.05
CA LEU A 56 0.12 3.26 3.34
C LEU A 56 -1.39 2.99 3.23
N ILE A 57 -1.84 2.76 2.01
CA ILE A 57 -3.19 2.35 1.65
C ILE A 57 -3.12 0.93 1.13
N THR A 58 -4.03 0.08 1.57
CA THR A 58 -4.14 -1.30 1.09
C THR A 58 -5.56 -1.58 0.65
N THR A 59 -5.72 -2.26 -0.48
CA THR A 59 -7.01 -2.81 -0.91
C THR A 59 -6.87 -4.32 -1.11
N SER A 60 -7.82 -5.09 -0.60
CA SER A 60 -7.89 -6.53 -0.82
C SER A 60 -8.75 -6.82 -2.03
N GLU A 61 -8.15 -7.42 -3.06
CA GLU A 61 -8.81 -7.80 -4.32
C GLU A 61 -8.99 -9.32 -4.43
N VAL A 62 -8.99 -10.02 -3.30
CA VAL A 62 -9.17 -11.48 -3.25
C VAL A 62 -10.46 -11.95 -3.94
N SER A 63 -11.50 -11.10 -3.96
CA SER A 63 -12.77 -11.35 -4.66
C SER A 63 -12.91 -10.59 -5.99
N GLY A 64 -11.81 -10.04 -6.52
CA GLY A 64 -11.79 -9.14 -7.68
C GLY A 64 -11.79 -7.65 -7.32
N PHE A 65 -11.55 -6.81 -8.32
CA PHE A 65 -11.53 -5.35 -8.21
C PHE A 65 -12.93 -4.81 -7.86
N ASP A 66 -13.00 -4.03 -6.80
CA ASP A 66 -14.23 -3.40 -6.33
C ASP A 66 -14.07 -1.87 -6.35
N SER A 67 -14.65 -1.24 -7.37
CA SER A 67 -14.57 0.21 -7.57
C SER A 67 -15.23 0.99 -6.44
N GLN A 68 -16.22 0.43 -5.75
CA GLN A 68 -16.90 1.11 -4.64
C GLN A 68 -16.00 1.17 -3.41
N LYS A 69 -15.27 0.09 -3.11
CA LYS A 69 -14.27 0.10 -2.02
C LYS A 69 -13.14 1.06 -2.30
N VAL A 70 -12.68 1.14 -3.55
CA VAL A 70 -11.68 2.13 -3.98
C VAL A 70 -12.20 3.55 -3.72
N LEU A 71 -13.43 3.87 -4.15
CA LEU A 71 -14.03 5.19 -3.90
C LEU A 71 -14.17 5.48 -2.40
N GLN A 72 -14.57 4.51 -1.60
CA GLN A 72 -14.65 4.67 -0.15
C GLN A 72 -13.29 5.03 0.47
N VAL A 73 -12.22 4.33 0.07
CA VAL A 73 -10.86 4.64 0.53
C VAL A 73 -10.44 6.06 0.12
N LEU A 74 -10.77 6.48 -1.09
CA LEU A 74 -10.46 7.83 -1.56
C LEU A 74 -11.21 8.90 -0.75
N HIS A 75 -12.49 8.69 -0.48
CA HIS A 75 -13.29 9.57 0.38
C HIS A 75 -12.71 9.64 1.81
N GLU A 76 -12.39 8.49 2.42
CA GLU A 76 -11.90 8.42 3.79
C GLU A 76 -10.51 9.04 3.97
N ARG A 77 -9.60 8.83 3.01
CA ARG A 77 -8.19 9.27 3.10
C ARG A 77 -7.96 10.66 2.54
N PHE A 78 -8.69 11.03 1.49
CA PHE A 78 -8.43 12.26 0.74
C PHE A 78 -9.60 13.26 0.78
N GLY A 79 -10.78 12.85 1.24
CA GLY A 79 -11.96 13.73 1.36
C GLY A 79 -12.49 14.22 0.01
N ILE A 80 -12.28 13.43 -1.05
CA ILE A 80 -12.75 13.68 -2.42
C ILE A 80 -13.88 12.73 -2.78
#